data_AF-A0A7S4IMA6-F1
#
_entry.id   AF-A0A7S4IMA6-F1
#
_cell.length_a   1.000
_cell.length_b   1.000
_cell.length_c   1.000
_cell.angle_alpha   90.00
_cell.angle_beta   90.00
_cell.angle_gamma   90.00
#
_symmetry.space_group_name_H-M   'P 1'
#
loop_
_entity.id
_entity.type
_entity.pdbx_description
1 polymer ?
#
loop_
_entity_poly.entity_id
_entity_poly.type
_entity_poly.pdbx_seq_one_letter_code
_entity_poly.pdbx_strand_id
1 'polypeptide(L)'
;MAPRVRPLSRGQQLLLQRLMACHVVTDDDLLDLYGHIKSSELGEMGQNLSNCLGTINASLGPAFGLEVRTVALGEKVAPPSGISSQEEDEDRATSSSVAKKNRSQRLVKYHSVVNKLSDSVSKKAAHHGPYARNPHELELLKVVLEKIVERHLDDLESAAAEESEGGDESGNGGSSASGGGSAQVVGCCAGLRRMECINLRTQLKGPHHNKVGLRDAERALSSFVAEGWLIATHKPKTVVTPSPSQDEEDEEGAAVKQDSAGTPSSSFRSHKRSKRSIDGLGVMDNIDAKPGSGNYLMIGPRTYMELPDALTDFGLGRERMPQFILHGSG
;
A
#
# COMPACT_ATOMS: atom_id res chain seq x y z
N MET A 1 -9.94 -39.26 4.12
CA MET A 1 -8.54 -39.41 3.65
C MET A 1 -7.83 -38.10 3.90
N ALA A 2 -6.67 -38.09 4.57
CA ALA A 2 -5.91 -36.86 4.75
C ALA A 2 -5.34 -36.38 3.40
N PRO A 3 -5.35 -35.07 3.09
CA PRO A 3 -4.78 -34.55 1.86
C PRO A 3 -3.28 -34.89 1.80
N ARG A 4 -2.83 -35.47 0.69
CA ARG A 4 -1.40 -35.75 0.47
C ARG A 4 -0.69 -34.42 0.21
N VAL A 5 0.08 -33.96 1.18
CA VAL A 5 0.89 -32.74 1.07
C VAL A 5 2.15 -33.07 0.28
N ARG A 6 2.37 -32.38 -0.85
CA ARG A 6 3.62 -32.50 -1.60
C ARG A 6 4.73 -31.78 -0.83
N PRO A 7 5.86 -32.42 -0.52
CA PRO A 7 6.95 -31.75 0.17
C PRO A 7 7.51 -30.62 -0.69
N LEU A 8 7.73 -29.45 -0.08
CA LEU A 8 8.40 -28.31 -0.73
C LEU A 8 9.90 -28.56 -0.82
N SER A 9 10.53 -28.13 -1.92
CA SER A 9 11.99 -28.12 -2.04
C SER A 9 12.63 -27.16 -1.03
N ARG A 10 13.94 -27.30 -0.78
CA ARG A 10 14.63 -26.46 0.22
C ARG A 10 14.55 -24.97 -0.14
N GLY A 11 14.74 -24.62 -1.41
CA GLY A 11 14.56 -23.25 -1.89
C GLY A 11 13.13 -22.74 -1.71
N GLN A 12 12.11 -23.57 -1.98
CA GLN A 12 10.70 -23.17 -1.82
C GLN A 12 10.35 -22.92 -0.35
N GLN A 13 10.88 -23.75 0.56
CA GLN A 13 10.76 -23.54 2.00
C GLN A 13 11.42 -22.22 2.42
N LEU A 14 12.61 -21.92 1.91
CA LEU A 14 13.33 -20.69 2.24
C LEU A 14 12.60 -19.44 1.72
N LEU A 15 12.06 -19.49 0.50
CA LEU A 15 11.25 -18.41 -0.06
C LEU A 15 10.00 -18.18 0.79
N LEU A 16 9.29 -19.24 1.17
CA LEU A 16 8.11 -19.16 2.03
C LEU A 16 8.45 -18.57 3.40
N GLN A 17 9.55 -19.01 4.02
CA GLN A 17 10.02 -18.45 5.31
C GLN A 17 10.28 -16.95 5.22
N ARG A 18 10.93 -16.49 4.15
CA ARG A 18 11.21 -15.06 3.94
C ARG A 18 9.94 -14.27 3.65
N LEU A 19 9.00 -14.82 2.86
CA LEU A 19 7.68 -14.22 2.64
C LEU A 19 6.90 -14.05 3.96
N MET A 20 6.90 -15.06 4.82
CA MET A 20 6.25 -14.98 6.14
C MET A 20 6.92 -13.94 7.05
N ALA A 21 8.25 -13.81 6.99
CA ALA A 21 9.00 -12.84 7.78
C ALA A 21 8.76 -11.39 7.35
N CYS A 22 8.55 -11.14 6.05
CA CYS A 22 8.33 -9.79 5.53
C CYS A 22 6.87 -9.32 5.63
N HIS A 23 5.93 -10.23 5.93
CA HIS A 23 4.47 -10.02 5.92
C HIS A 23 3.86 -9.68 4.55
N VAL A 24 4.41 -8.69 3.84
CA VAL A 24 4.04 -8.31 2.48
C VAL A 24 5.31 -7.95 1.70
N VAL A 25 5.39 -8.37 0.45
CA VAL A 25 6.53 -8.10 -0.44
C VAL A 25 6.02 -7.60 -1.79
N THR A 26 6.71 -6.65 -2.42
CA THR A 26 6.39 -6.23 -3.79
C THR A 26 6.80 -7.31 -4.81
N ASP A 27 6.23 -7.28 -6.01
CA ASP A 27 6.60 -8.24 -7.07
C ASP A 27 8.07 -8.13 -7.48
N ASP A 28 8.60 -6.91 -7.53
CA ASP A 28 10.00 -6.64 -7.85
C ASP A 28 10.92 -7.24 -6.77
N ASP A 29 10.66 -6.94 -5.49
CA ASP A 29 11.44 -7.50 -4.37
C ASP A 29 11.34 -9.04 -4.30
N LEU A 30 10.17 -9.59 -4.62
CA LEU A 30 9.94 -11.03 -4.62
C LEU A 30 10.67 -11.74 -5.77
N LEU A 31 10.73 -11.10 -6.94
CA LEU A 31 11.49 -11.59 -8.09
C LEU A 31 12.99 -11.60 -7.80
N ASP A 32 13.51 -10.53 -7.20
CA ASP A 32 14.92 -10.45 -6.76
C ASP A 32 15.24 -11.54 -5.74
N LEU A 33 14.36 -11.70 -4.76
CA LEU A 33 14.51 -12.73 -3.74
C LEU A 33 14.49 -14.14 -4.34
N TYR A 34 13.57 -14.40 -5.27
CA TYR A 34 13.47 -15.66 -5.99
C TYR A 34 14.73 -15.94 -6.82
N GLY A 35 15.22 -14.94 -7.55
CA GLY A 35 16.44 -15.04 -8.36
C GLY A 35 17.66 -15.41 -7.51
N HIS A 36 17.83 -14.75 -6.37
CA HIS A 36 18.92 -15.02 -5.43
C HIS A 36 18.87 -16.43 -4.81
N ILE A 37 17.68 -16.90 -4.42
CA ILE A 37 17.52 -18.28 -3.91
C ILE A 37 17.79 -19.30 -5.02
N LYS A 38 17.29 -19.04 -6.24
CA LYS A 38 17.45 -19.92 -7.39
C LYS A 38 18.91 -20.07 -7.83
N SER A 39 19.71 -19.00 -7.78
CA SER A 39 21.14 -19.06 -8.10
C SER A 39 21.98 -19.80 -7.05
N SER A 40 21.43 -20.06 -5.85
CA SER A 40 22.15 -20.69 -4.74
C SER A 40 22.07 -22.24 -4.75
N GLU A 41 21.57 -22.85 -5.83
CA GLU A 41 21.44 -24.31 -6.01
C GLU A 41 20.67 -25.06 -4.89
N LEU A 42 19.78 -24.37 -4.17
CA LEU A 42 18.99 -24.93 -3.05
C LEU A 42 17.82 -25.84 -3.50
N GLY A 43 17.94 -26.52 -4.64
CA GLY A 43 16.95 -27.44 -5.20
C GLY A 43 16.01 -26.82 -6.24
N GLU A 44 15.09 -27.65 -6.75
CA GLU A 44 14.16 -27.25 -7.80
C GLU A 44 13.13 -26.22 -7.31
N MET A 45 13.27 -24.98 -7.78
CA MET A 45 12.36 -23.86 -7.50
C MET A 45 11.23 -23.71 -8.53
N GLY A 46 11.20 -24.55 -9.56
CA GLY A 46 10.36 -24.37 -10.74
C GLY A 46 11.00 -23.44 -11.79
N GLN A 47 10.37 -23.35 -12.96
CA GLN A 47 10.90 -22.61 -14.12
C GLN A 47 10.86 -21.09 -13.91
N ASN A 48 9.82 -20.60 -13.24
CA ASN A 48 9.59 -19.18 -12.96
C ASN A 48 8.91 -18.98 -11.59
N LEU A 49 8.82 -17.73 -11.13
CA LEU A 49 8.23 -17.38 -9.83
C LEU A 49 6.77 -17.85 -9.73
N SER A 50 5.96 -17.69 -10.78
CA SER A 50 4.54 -18.10 -10.74
C SER A 50 4.39 -19.62 -10.53
N ASN A 51 5.21 -20.43 -11.21
CA ASN A 51 5.23 -21.89 -11.02
C ASN A 51 5.69 -22.26 -9.58
N CYS A 52 6.67 -21.53 -9.04
CA CYS A 52 7.11 -21.69 -7.66
C CYS A 52 5.98 -21.42 -6.66
N LEU A 53 5.30 -20.27 -6.79
CA LEU A 53 4.19 -19.88 -5.92
C LEU A 53 3.00 -20.84 -6.07
N GLY A 54 2.70 -21.30 -7.28
CA GLY A 54 1.67 -22.32 -7.52
C GLY A 54 1.98 -23.64 -6.80
N THR A 55 3.25 -24.08 -6.81
CA THR A 55 3.69 -25.28 -6.08
C THR A 55 3.59 -25.09 -4.56
N ILE A 56 3.99 -23.91 -4.07
CA ILE A 56 3.84 -23.55 -2.65
C ILE A 56 2.37 -23.59 -2.25
N ASN A 57 1.48 -22.96 -3.03
CA ASN A 57 0.04 -22.93 -2.76
C ASN A 57 -0.60 -24.32 -2.80
N ALA A 58 -0.19 -25.18 -3.74
CA ALA A 58 -0.66 -26.56 -3.80
C ALA A 58 -0.28 -27.36 -2.54
N SER A 59 0.83 -27.03 -1.90
CA SER A 59 1.22 -27.61 -0.61
C SER A 59 0.50 -26.97 0.57
N LEU A 60 0.35 -25.64 0.58
CA LEU A 60 -0.15 -24.90 1.73
C LEU A 60 -1.68 -25.01 1.92
N GLY A 61 -2.43 -24.93 0.82
CA GLY A 61 -3.88 -24.85 0.85
C GLY A 61 -4.53 -26.06 1.55
N PRO A 62 -4.30 -27.30 1.08
CA PRO A 62 -4.91 -28.48 1.68
C PRO A 62 -4.40 -28.81 3.09
N ALA A 63 -3.14 -28.45 3.39
CA ALA A 63 -2.48 -28.85 4.62
C ALA A 63 -2.75 -27.89 5.79
N PHE A 64 -2.70 -26.59 5.52
CA PHE A 64 -2.69 -25.55 6.54
C PHE A 64 -3.80 -24.52 6.33
N GLY A 65 -4.51 -24.57 5.20
CA GLY A 65 -5.44 -23.52 4.84
C GLY A 65 -4.76 -22.18 4.56
N LEU A 66 -3.46 -22.20 4.24
CA LEU A 66 -2.69 -21.01 3.89
C LEU A 66 -2.56 -20.90 2.37
N GLU A 67 -2.42 -19.69 1.85
CA GLU A 67 -2.08 -19.45 0.46
C GLU A 67 -1.27 -18.15 0.31
N VAL A 68 -0.35 -18.12 -0.64
CA VAL A 68 0.26 -16.89 -1.13
C VAL A 68 -0.75 -16.20 -2.05
N ARG A 69 -1.29 -15.06 -1.60
CA ARG A 69 -2.14 -14.18 -2.41
C ARG A 69 -1.34 -13.06 -3.03
N THR A 70 -1.80 -12.63 -4.19
CA THR A 70 -1.30 -11.42 -4.85
C THR A 70 -2.43 -10.42 -5.04
N VAL A 71 -2.15 -9.17 -4.71
CA VAL A 71 -3.05 -8.04 -4.93
C VAL A 71 -2.33 -6.98 -5.77
N ALA A 72 -3.04 -6.40 -6.75
CA ALA A 72 -2.51 -5.32 -7.56
C ALA A 72 -3.15 -3.99 -7.13
N LEU A 73 -2.32 -3.01 -6.75
CA LEU A 73 -2.76 -1.68 -6.32
C LEU A 73 -2.12 -0.62 -7.23
N GLY A 74 -2.75 0.54 -7.38
CA GLY A 74 -2.16 1.66 -8.12
C GLY A 74 -0.87 2.16 -7.48
N GLU A 75 0.10 2.60 -8.29
CA GLU A 75 1.40 3.14 -7.85
C GLU A 75 1.28 4.27 -6.80
N LYS A 76 0.17 5.01 -6.79
CA LYS A 76 -0.12 6.04 -5.76
C LYS A 76 -0.19 5.49 -4.33
N VAL A 77 -0.44 4.19 -4.19
CA VAL A 77 -0.53 3.47 -2.91
C VAL A 77 0.81 2.82 -2.56
N ALA A 78 1.81 2.83 -3.45
CA ALA A 78 3.09 2.22 -3.13
C ALA A 78 3.84 3.05 -2.07
N PRO A 79 4.34 2.42 -1.00
CA PRO A 79 5.30 3.10 -0.13
C PRO A 79 6.45 3.57 -1.03
N PRO A 80 6.99 4.79 -0.81
CA PRO A 80 8.13 5.24 -1.59
C PRO A 80 9.25 4.22 -1.38
N SER A 81 9.51 3.38 -2.37
CA SER A 81 10.66 2.49 -2.40
C SER A 81 11.87 3.42 -2.45
N GLY A 82 12.42 3.68 -1.27
CA GLY A 82 13.56 4.56 -1.10
C GLY A 82 14.80 3.86 -1.58
N ILE A 83 14.96 3.72 -2.90
CA ILE A 83 16.18 3.66 -3.73
C ILE A 83 15.66 3.76 -5.18
N SER A 84 15.37 4.97 -5.66
CA SER A 84 15.68 5.26 -7.06
C SER A 84 16.75 6.33 -7.01
N SER A 85 17.99 5.84 -7.06
CA SER A 85 19.18 6.66 -7.24
C SER A 85 19.00 7.51 -8.49
N GLN A 86 19.23 8.82 -8.31
CA GLN A 86 19.85 9.77 -9.25
C GLN A 86 19.29 9.77 -10.69
N GLU A 87 18.67 10.86 -11.15
CA GLU A 87 19.41 12.04 -11.64
C GLU A 87 20.63 11.64 -12.47
N GLU A 88 20.40 10.99 -13.62
CA GLU A 88 21.34 11.04 -14.73
C GLU A 88 20.59 11.48 -16.00
N ASP A 89 21.13 12.56 -16.58
CA ASP A 89 20.94 13.09 -17.93
C ASP A 89 19.68 13.87 -18.30
N GLU A 90 19.51 15.05 -17.67
CA GLU A 90 19.01 16.23 -18.39
C GLU A 90 20.13 16.81 -19.26
N ASP A 91 20.26 16.32 -20.50
CA ASP A 91 20.84 17.10 -21.62
C ASP A 91 20.58 16.38 -22.96
N ARG A 92 19.30 16.30 -23.38
CA ARG A 92 18.97 16.07 -24.78
C ARG A 92 17.67 16.74 -25.20
N ALA A 93 17.76 18.05 -25.39
CA ALA A 93 16.76 18.80 -26.15
C ALA A 93 16.81 18.40 -27.63
N THR A 94 15.77 17.70 -28.12
CA THR A 94 15.26 17.84 -29.49
C THR A 94 13.84 17.25 -29.57
N SER A 95 12.85 18.13 -29.50
CA SER A 95 11.61 18.15 -30.31
C SER A 95 10.97 16.82 -30.74
N SER A 96 9.99 16.34 -29.96
CA SER A 96 8.78 15.67 -30.49
C SER A 96 7.60 15.81 -29.51
N SER A 97 7.09 17.03 -29.42
CA SER A 97 5.78 17.32 -28.82
C SER A 97 4.68 16.59 -29.60
N VAL A 98 3.93 15.69 -28.94
CA VAL A 98 2.50 15.33 -29.19
C VAL A 98 2.13 13.95 -28.56
N ALA A 99 3.08 13.10 -28.16
CA ALA A 99 2.77 11.80 -27.54
C ALA A 99 2.58 11.83 -26.00
N LYS A 100 1.89 12.85 -25.45
CA LYS A 100 1.63 12.99 -23.99
C LYS A 100 0.37 12.27 -23.49
N LYS A 101 -0.29 11.44 -24.30
CA LYS A 101 -1.57 10.81 -23.91
C LYS A 101 -1.37 9.33 -23.53
N ASN A 102 -1.79 9.03 -22.30
CA ASN A 102 -1.94 7.70 -21.70
C ASN A 102 -0.67 7.12 -21.06
N ARG A 103 -0.15 7.81 -20.04
CA ARG A 103 0.62 7.13 -18.98
C ARG A 103 -0.36 6.25 -18.20
N SER A 104 -0.62 5.05 -18.72
CA SER A 104 -1.41 4.03 -18.04
C SER A 104 -0.90 3.90 -16.61
N GLN A 105 -1.78 4.02 -15.61
CA GLN A 105 -1.40 3.91 -14.21
C GLN A 105 -0.69 2.56 -14.01
N ARG A 106 0.57 2.61 -13.58
CA ARG A 106 1.32 1.38 -13.29
C ARG A 106 0.69 0.73 -12.05
N LEU A 107 0.30 -0.54 -12.18
CA LEU A 107 -0.14 -1.33 -11.05
C LEU A 107 1.09 -1.98 -10.40
N VAL A 108 1.19 -1.86 -9.08
CA VAL A 108 2.19 -2.53 -8.24
C VAL A 108 1.53 -3.75 -7.63
N LYS A 109 2.16 -4.90 -7.82
CA LYS A 109 1.71 -6.18 -7.26
C LYS A 109 2.37 -6.41 -5.90
N TYR A 110 1.57 -6.86 -4.95
CA TYR A 110 1.99 -7.21 -3.59
C TYR A 110 1.65 -8.66 -3.31
N HIS A 111 2.52 -9.34 -2.58
CA HIS A 111 2.40 -10.75 -2.25
C HIS A 111 2.41 -10.94 -0.74
N SER A 112 1.53 -11.79 -0.22
CA SER A 112 1.50 -12.13 1.20
C SER A 112 0.99 -13.55 1.42
N VAL A 113 1.47 -14.20 2.48
CA VAL A 113 0.95 -15.49 2.95
C VAL A 113 -0.26 -15.20 3.82
N VAL A 114 -1.44 -15.60 3.35
CA VAL A 114 -2.69 -15.37 4.06
C VAL A 114 -3.33 -16.66 4.52
N ASN A 115 -4.10 -16.56 5.60
CA ASN A 115 -4.96 -17.63 6.03
C ASN A 115 -6.29 -17.59 5.25
N LYS A 116 -6.52 -18.62 4.45
CA LYS A 116 -7.73 -18.81 3.66
C LYS A 116 -8.89 -19.34 4.51
N LEU A 117 -8.57 -20.07 5.57
CA LEU A 117 -9.55 -20.49 6.56
C LEU A 117 -9.87 -19.27 7.40
N SER A 118 -10.91 -18.54 6.99
CA SER A 118 -11.56 -17.49 7.75
C SER A 118 -12.24 -18.02 9.02
N ASP A 119 -11.73 -19.10 9.60
CA ASP A 119 -12.32 -19.69 10.79
C ASP A 119 -12.02 -18.77 11.98
N SER A 120 -13.10 -18.37 12.63
CA SER A 120 -13.12 -17.64 13.89
C SER A 120 -12.12 -18.19 14.91
N VAL A 121 -11.82 -19.49 14.87
CA VAL A 121 -10.85 -20.17 15.75
C VAL A 121 -9.42 -19.75 15.45
N SER A 122 -9.01 -19.65 14.19
CA SER A 122 -7.65 -19.24 13.81
C SER A 122 -7.40 -17.76 14.09
N LYS A 123 -8.42 -16.91 13.87
CA LYS A 123 -8.36 -15.48 14.25
C LYS A 123 -8.30 -15.33 15.78
N LYS A 124 -9.11 -16.08 16.54
CA LYS A 124 -9.04 -16.14 18.02
C LYS A 124 -7.72 -16.65 18.56
N ALA A 125 -7.12 -17.67 17.96
CA ALA A 125 -5.82 -18.19 18.38
C ALA A 125 -4.68 -17.20 18.10
N ALA A 126 -4.73 -16.47 16.98
CA ALA A 126 -3.82 -15.37 16.69
C ALA A 126 -3.96 -14.21 17.70
N HIS A 127 -5.14 -14.01 18.30
CA HIS A 127 -5.36 -13.07 19.42
C HIS A 127 -4.83 -13.56 20.79
N HIS A 128 -4.27 -14.77 20.90
CA HIS A 128 -3.77 -15.30 22.18
C HIS A 128 -2.29 -15.75 22.18
N GLY A 129 -1.57 -15.65 21.06
CA GLY A 129 -0.12 -15.91 21.00
C GLY A 129 0.73 -14.83 21.69
N PRO A 130 2.04 -15.05 21.89
CA PRO A 130 2.96 -14.02 22.40
C PRO A 130 3.11 -12.82 21.46
N TYR A 131 2.68 -12.96 20.20
CA TYR A 131 2.56 -11.89 19.19
C TYR A 131 1.11 -11.44 19.00
N ALA A 132 0.18 -11.89 19.85
CA ALA A 132 -1.19 -11.43 19.80
C ALA A 132 -1.23 -9.94 20.11
N ARG A 133 -1.66 -9.16 19.11
CA ARG A 133 -1.93 -7.75 19.34
C ARG A 133 -2.96 -7.59 20.43
N ASN A 134 -2.77 -6.54 21.20
CA ASN A 134 -3.71 -6.14 22.23
C ASN A 134 -5.10 -5.95 21.57
N PRO A 135 -6.18 -6.56 22.10
CA PRO A 135 -7.52 -6.43 21.52
C PRO A 135 -7.97 -4.96 21.39
N HIS A 136 -7.44 -4.05 22.21
CA HIS A 136 -7.70 -2.61 22.09
C HIS A 136 -7.01 -1.96 20.90
N GLU A 137 -5.81 -2.43 20.51
CA GLU A 137 -5.12 -1.95 19.31
C GLU A 137 -5.83 -2.42 18.04
N LEU A 138 -6.37 -3.64 18.06
CA LEU A 138 -7.13 -4.18 16.92
C LEU A 138 -8.46 -3.44 16.74
N GLU A 139 -9.13 -3.08 17.82
CA GLU A 139 -10.30 -2.21 17.75
C GLU A 139 -9.93 -0.80 17.23
N LEU A 140 -8.76 -0.27 17.59
CA LEU A 140 -8.24 0.96 16.99
C LEU A 140 -8.02 0.82 15.48
N LEU A 141 -7.40 -0.27 15.02
CA LEU A 141 -7.25 -0.54 13.58
C LEU A 141 -8.61 -0.56 12.89
N LYS A 142 -9.59 -1.22 13.48
CA LYS A 142 -10.96 -1.32 12.95
C LYS A 142 -11.57 0.06 12.71
N VAL A 143 -11.58 0.92 13.75
CA VAL A 143 -12.13 2.30 13.66
C VAL A 143 -11.35 3.15 12.64
N VAL A 144 -10.03 2.97 12.55
CA VAL A 144 -9.21 3.67 11.54
C VAL A 144 -9.60 3.25 10.13
N LEU A 145 -9.76 1.94 9.88
CA LEU A 145 -10.16 1.42 8.57
C LEU A 145 -11.56 1.88 8.17
N GLU A 146 -12.53 1.77 9.09
CA GLU A 146 -13.89 2.28 8.93
C GLU A 146 -13.87 3.76 8.52
N LYS A 147 -13.10 4.58 9.24
CA LYS A 147 -13.03 6.01 8.95
C LYS A 147 -12.32 6.37 7.64
N ILE A 148 -11.33 5.57 7.22
CA ILE A 148 -10.70 5.72 5.90
C ILE A 148 -11.70 5.38 4.79
N VAL A 149 -12.50 4.32 4.96
CA VAL A 149 -13.52 3.92 3.98
C VAL A 149 -14.65 4.95 3.90
N GLU A 150 -15.18 5.43 5.03
CA GLU A 150 -16.18 6.50 5.07
C GLU A 150 -15.72 7.72 4.24
N ARG A 151 -14.51 8.21 4.50
CA ARG A 151 -13.95 9.35 3.77
C ARG A 151 -13.83 9.11 2.28
N HIS A 152 -13.51 7.89 1.87
CA HIS A 152 -13.45 7.54 0.45
C HIS A 152 -14.83 7.59 -0.22
N LEU A 153 -15.87 7.15 0.49
CA LEU A 153 -17.23 7.20 -0.02
C LEU A 153 -17.73 8.65 -0.13
N ASP A 154 -17.44 9.49 0.86
CA ASP A 154 -17.76 10.93 0.83
C ASP A 154 -17.08 11.64 -0.36
N ASP A 155 -15.80 11.33 -0.61
CA ASP A 155 -15.03 11.88 -1.74
C ASP A 155 -15.64 11.45 -3.10
N LEU A 156 -16.20 10.23 -3.20
CA LEU A 156 -16.85 9.73 -4.40
C LEU A 156 -18.22 10.35 -4.65
N GLU A 157 -19.02 10.52 -3.59
CA GLU A 157 -20.33 11.16 -3.68
C GLU A 157 -20.20 12.63 -4.08
N SER A 158 -19.21 13.34 -3.52
CA SER A 158 -18.90 14.73 -3.88
C SER A 158 -18.51 14.86 -5.35
N ALA A 159 -17.65 13.97 -5.86
CA ALA A 159 -17.25 13.97 -7.27
C ALA A 159 -18.43 13.69 -8.22
N ALA A 160 -19.38 12.83 -7.82
CA ALA A 160 -20.56 12.53 -8.62
C ALA A 160 -21.56 13.70 -8.66
N ALA A 161 -21.67 14.49 -7.58
CA ALA A 161 -22.53 15.66 -7.53
C ALA A 161 -22.04 16.78 -8.47
N GLU A 162 -20.72 17.01 -8.54
CA GLU A 162 -20.12 18.02 -9.44
C GLU A 162 -20.36 17.72 -10.92
N GLU A 163 -20.49 16.45 -11.32
CA GLU A 163 -20.78 16.07 -12.70
C GLU A 163 -22.25 16.33 -13.11
N SER A 164 -23.17 16.45 -12.15
CA SER A 164 -24.61 16.60 -12.45
C SER A 164 -25.06 18.06 -12.66
N GLU A 165 -24.34 19.05 -12.12
CA GLU A 165 -24.78 20.46 -12.16
C GLU A 165 -24.27 21.24 -13.40
N GLY A 166 -23.35 20.67 -14.20
CA GLY A 166 -22.77 21.32 -15.39
C GLY A 166 -23.53 21.12 -16.71
N GLY A 167 -24.74 20.55 -16.69
CA GLY A 167 -25.49 20.15 -17.88
C GLY A 167 -26.50 21.18 -18.37
N ASP A 168 -26.09 22.43 -18.61
CA ASP A 168 -27.00 23.43 -19.16
C ASP A 168 -27.28 23.18 -20.65
N GLU A 169 -28.57 23.02 -20.88
CA GLU A 169 -29.32 22.90 -22.12
C GLU A 169 -28.81 23.81 -23.25
N SER A 170 -27.93 23.31 -24.10
CA SER A 170 -27.79 23.85 -25.46
C SER A 170 -27.39 22.77 -26.45
N GLY A 171 -28.43 22.14 -27.01
CA GLY A 171 -28.51 22.03 -28.46
C GLY A 171 -27.73 20.91 -29.14
N ASN A 172 -28.50 19.87 -29.46
CA ASN A 172 -28.53 19.20 -30.75
C ASN A 172 -27.53 18.05 -31.01
N GLY A 173 -28.02 16.83 -30.73
CA GLY A 173 -28.11 15.79 -31.76
C GLY A 173 -26.82 15.06 -32.13
N GLY A 174 -26.36 14.15 -31.28
CA GLY A 174 -25.31 13.21 -31.64
C GLY A 174 -25.21 12.04 -30.66
N SER A 175 -26.06 11.03 -30.82
CA SER A 175 -26.00 9.77 -30.08
C SER A 175 -24.68 9.05 -30.34
N SER A 176 -23.68 9.30 -29.51
CA SER A 176 -22.49 8.46 -29.40
C SER A 176 -22.40 7.98 -27.96
N ALA A 177 -22.88 6.76 -27.74
CA ALA A 177 -22.74 6.00 -26.51
C ALA A 177 -21.27 5.62 -26.28
N SER A 178 -20.42 6.60 -26.05
CA SER A 178 -19.11 6.39 -25.43
C SER A 178 -19.28 6.75 -23.96
N GLY A 179 -19.74 5.78 -23.17
CA GLY A 179 -19.61 5.83 -21.73
C GLY A 179 -18.14 6.08 -21.42
N GLY A 180 -17.82 7.34 -21.10
CA GLY A 180 -16.49 7.75 -20.68
C GLY A 180 -16.20 6.97 -19.41
N GLY A 181 -15.51 5.84 -19.57
CA GLY A 181 -15.20 4.95 -18.47
C GLY A 181 -14.31 5.71 -17.51
N SER A 182 -14.92 6.28 -16.46
CA SER A 182 -14.20 6.70 -15.28
C SER A 182 -13.36 5.49 -14.89
N ALA A 183 -12.04 5.63 -15.04
CA ALA A 183 -11.12 4.51 -14.86
C ALA A 183 -11.41 3.94 -13.48
N GLN A 184 -11.99 2.74 -13.42
CA GLN A 184 -12.52 2.16 -12.20
C GLN A 184 -11.36 2.07 -11.20
N VAL A 185 -11.33 3.02 -10.26
CA VAL A 185 -10.26 3.11 -9.28
C VAL A 185 -10.40 1.90 -8.38
N VAL A 186 -9.42 1.00 -8.46
CA VAL A 186 -9.36 -0.19 -7.66
C VAL A 186 -8.74 0.15 -6.29
N GLY A 187 -9.44 -0.21 -5.23
CA GLY A 187 -9.07 0.05 -3.84
C GLY A 187 -9.57 1.38 -3.30
N CYS A 188 -9.29 1.62 -2.02
CA CYS A 188 -9.54 2.87 -1.32
C CYS A 188 -8.36 3.83 -1.50
N CYS A 189 -8.61 4.99 -2.09
CA CYS A 189 -7.61 6.04 -2.32
C CYS A 189 -7.59 7.13 -1.24
N ALA A 190 -8.51 7.09 -0.28
CA ALA A 190 -8.53 8.02 0.84
C ALA A 190 -7.43 7.69 1.86
N GLY A 191 -7.03 8.72 2.60
CA GLY A 191 -6.09 8.59 3.70
C GLY A 191 -6.44 9.56 4.83
N LEU A 192 -6.14 9.16 6.06
CA LEU A 192 -6.33 9.98 7.25
C LEU A 192 -4.99 10.51 7.74
N ARG A 193 -4.98 11.70 8.35
CA ARG A 193 -3.74 12.20 8.96
C ARG A 193 -3.35 11.29 10.12
N ARG A 194 -2.06 11.07 10.32
CA ARG A 194 -1.56 10.23 11.43
C ARG A 194 -2.12 10.66 12.80
N MET A 195 -2.16 11.96 13.05
CA MET A 195 -2.75 12.51 14.29
C MET A 195 -4.27 12.30 14.39
N GLU A 196 -4.98 12.30 13.26
CA GLU A 196 -6.41 11.98 13.21
C GLU A 196 -6.63 10.52 13.61
N CYS A 197 -5.85 9.59 13.06
CA CYS A 197 -5.87 8.18 13.46
C CYS A 197 -5.58 7.98 14.96
N ILE A 198 -4.59 8.72 15.51
CA ILE A 198 -4.30 8.67 16.95
C ILE A 198 -5.49 9.16 17.77
N ASN A 199 -6.20 10.19 17.30
CA ASN A 199 -7.37 10.74 17.99
C ASN A 199 -8.59 9.81 17.93
N LEU A 200 -8.69 8.92 16.94
CA LEU A 200 -9.75 7.89 16.90
C LEU A 200 -9.72 6.95 18.12
N ARG A 201 -8.61 6.89 18.89
CA ARG A 201 -8.57 6.17 20.18
C ARG A 201 -9.63 6.62 21.19
N THR A 202 -10.11 7.86 21.11
CA THR A 202 -11.16 8.38 22.00
C THR A 202 -12.56 7.96 21.54
N GLN A 203 -12.69 7.40 20.34
CA GLN A 203 -13.94 6.92 19.76
C GLN A 203 -14.15 5.41 19.97
N LEU A 204 -13.19 4.73 20.62
CA LEU A 204 -13.32 3.31 20.95
C LEU A 204 -14.52 3.08 21.88
N LYS A 205 -15.36 2.10 21.52
CA LYS A 205 -16.62 1.81 22.23
C LYS A 205 -16.48 0.61 23.17
N GLY A 206 -17.43 0.47 24.10
CA GLY A 206 -17.56 -0.70 24.97
C GLY A 206 -16.32 -0.96 25.84
N PRO A 207 -15.82 -2.21 25.91
CA PRO A 207 -14.70 -2.58 26.79
C PRO A 207 -13.35 -1.96 26.36
N HIS A 208 -13.27 -1.33 25.19
CA HIS A 208 -12.06 -0.70 24.65
C HIS A 208 -11.97 0.80 24.95
N HIS A 209 -13.04 1.41 25.47
CA HIS A 209 -13.07 2.85 25.76
C HIS A 209 -11.94 3.27 26.71
N ASN A 210 -11.12 4.25 26.29
CA ASN A 210 -9.99 4.80 27.03
C ASN A 210 -8.90 3.79 27.40
N LYS A 211 -8.86 2.61 26.73
CA LYS A 211 -7.85 1.59 26.99
C LYS A 211 -6.57 1.74 26.18
N VAL A 212 -6.60 2.56 25.13
CA VAL A 212 -5.42 2.86 24.31
C VAL A 212 -4.95 4.28 24.62
N GLY A 213 -3.78 4.40 25.26
CA GLY A 213 -3.13 5.68 25.50
C GLY A 213 -2.61 6.31 24.20
N LEU A 214 -2.21 7.59 24.26
CA LEU A 214 -1.66 8.28 23.09
C LEU A 214 -0.40 7.60 22.54
N ARG A 215 0.53 7.22 23.42
CA ARG A 215 1.77 6.53 23.04
C ARG A 215 1.52 5.12 22.51
N ASP A 216 0.52 4.43 23.06
CA ASP A 216 0.16 3.08 22.61
C ASP A 216 -0.48 3.14 21.22
N ALA A 217 -1.36 4.12 20.98
CA ALA A 217 -1.94 4.36 19.66
C ALA A 217 -0.86 4.66 18.61
N GLU A 218 0.11 5.53 18.93
CA GLU A 218 1.21 5.84 18.01
C GLU A 218 2.07 4.61 17.70
N ARG A 219 2.41 3.82 18.72
CA ARG A 219 3.15 2.56 18.56
C ARG A 219 2.39 1.55 17.71
N ALA A 220 1.10 1.38 18.00
CA ALA A 220 0.22 0.48 17.26
C ALA A 220 0.15 0.87 15.78
N LEU A 221 -0.06 2.16 15.46
CA LEU A 221 -0.06 2.66 14.09
C LEU A 221 1.27 2.43 13.37
N SER A 222 2.41 2.62 14.04
CA SER A 222 3.72 2.28 13.47
C SER A 222 3.84 0.78 13.16
N SER A 223 3.37 -0.09 14.07
CA SER A 223 3.35 -1.53 13.85
C SER A 223 2.41 -1.92 12.70
N PHE A 224 1.23 -1.30 12.58
CA PHE A 224 0.31 -1.52 11.46
C PHE A 224 0.94 -1.16 10.11
N VAL A 225 1.72 -0.08 10.06
CA VAL A 225 2.46 0.30 8.85
C VAL A 225 3.59 -0.69 8.54
N ALA A 226 4.40 -1.03 9.55
CA ALA A 226 5.53 -1.97 9.38
C ALA A 226 5.09 -3.35 8.89
N GLU A 227 3.89 -3.79 9.27
CA GLU A 227 3.32 -5.08 8.87
C GLU A 227 2.44 -5.02 7.60
N GLY A 228 2.32 -3.85 6.97
CA GLY A 228 1.58 -3.68 5.72
C GLY A 228 0.04 -3.64 5.86
N TRP A 229 -0.50 -3.49 7.07
CA TRP A 229 -1.93 -3.25 7.31
C TRP A 229 -2.34 -1.83 6.88
N LEU A 230 -1.45 -0.87 7.12
CA LEU A 230 -1.58 0.51 6.68
C LEU A 230 -0.36 0.87 5.82
N ILE A 231 -0.49 1.90 4.99
CA ILE A 231 0.65 2.50 4.28
C ILE A 231 0.75 3.97 4.67
N ALA A 232 1.96 4.42 4.96
CA ALA A 232 2.26 5.83 5.15
C ALA A 232 2.55 6.49 3.80
N THR A 233 1.82 7.56 3.49
CA THR A 233 1.99 8.34 2.26
C THR A 233 2.02 9.84 2.54
N HIS A 234 2.62 10.60 1.62
CA HIS A 234 2.48 12.06 1.63
C HIS A 234 1.04 12.44 1.25
N LYS A 235 0.67 13.71 1.46
CA LYS A 235 -0.71 14.19 1.23
C LYS A 235 -1.25 13.58 -0.07
N PRO A 236 -2.34 12.78 0.00
CA PRO A 236 -2.89 12.19 -1.21
C PRO A 236 -3.22 13.35 -2.14
N LYS A 237 -2.76 13.27 -3.39
CA LYS A 237 -3.28 14.14 -4.43
C LYS A 237 -4.76 13.77 -4.53
N THR A 238 -5.61 14.57 -3.87
CA THR A 238 -7.04 14.57 -4.13
C THR A 238 -7.16 14.57 -5.65
N VAL A 239 -7.90 13.60 -6.19
CA VAL A 239 -8.17 13.53 -7.61
C VAL A 239 -9.11 14.70 -7.90
N VAL A 240 -8.56 15.91 -7.87
CA VAL A 240 -9.23 17.10 -8.36
C VAL A 240 -9.17 16.91 -9.86
N THR A 241 -10.32 16.49 -10.40
CA THR A 241 -10.65 16.66 -11.80
C THR A 241 -10.17 18.06 -12.19
N PRO A 242 -9.27 18.20 -13.19
CA PRO A 242 -8.75 19.51 -13.54
C PRO A 242 -9.93 20.41 -13.85
N SER A 243 -10.21 21.39 -12.98
CA SER A 243 -11.22 22.39 -13.23
C SER A 243 -10.91 23.01 -14.60
N PRO A 244 -11.90 23.14 -15.50
CA PRO A 244 -11.66 23.78 -16.78
C PRO A 244 -11.05 25.15 -16.51
N SER A 245 -9.94 25.42 -17.18
CA SER A 245 -9.17 26.65 -17.08
C SER A 245 -10.10 27.86 -17.13
N GLN A 246 -10.34 28.48 -15.97
CA GLN A 246 -10.70 29.88 -15.96
C GLN A 246 -9.43 30.60 -16.39
N ASP A 247 -9.46 31.12 -17.62
CA ASP A 247 -8.50 32.11 -18.09
C ASP A 247 -8.59 33.30 -17.15
N GLU A 248 -7.82 33.29 -16.05
CA GLU A 248 -7.63 34.47 -15.22
C GLU A 248 -6.72 35.42 -15.99
N GLU A 249 -7.30 36.53 -16.42
CA GLU A 249 -6.60 37.69 -16.96
C GLU A 249 -5.58 38.19 -15.92
N ASP A 250 -4.30 38.17 -16.29
CA ASP A 250 -3.17 38.63 -15.49
C ASP A 250 -3.34 40.12 -15.10
N GLU A 251 -3.62 40.41 -13.83
CA GLU A 251 -3.49 41.76 -13.27
C GLU A 251 -2.05 41.96 -12.74
N GLU A 252 -1.30 42.83 -13.43
CA GLU A 252 0.07 43.25 -13.07
C GLU A 252 0.13 43.89 -11.67
N GLY A 253 0.66 43.15 -10.68
CA GLY A 253 0.97 43.64 -9.34
C GLY A 253 2.48 43.85 -9.11
N ALA A 254 2.88 45.11 -8.99
CA ALA A 254 4.26 45.59 -8.88
C ALA A 254 5.11 44.98 -7.74
N ALA A 255 6.37 44.69 -8.06
CA ALA A 255 7.40 44.18 -7.15
C ALA A 255 7.91 45.25 -6.16
N VAL A 256 7.79 44.99 -4.87
CA VAL A 256 8.52 45.69 -3.80
C VAL A 256 9.70 44.82 -3.35
N LYS A 257 10.92 45.27 -3.66
CA LYS A 257 12.17 44.74 -3.11
C LYS A 257 12.32 45.20 -1.65
N GLN A 258 12.50 44.26 -0.73
CA GLN A 258 13.12 44.54 0.56
C GLN A 258 14.32 43.62 0.77
N ASP A 259 15.49 44.25 0.81
CA ASP A 259 16.76 43.69 1.23
C ASP A 259 16.82 43.60 2.76
N SER A 260 17.17 42.44 3.31
CA SER A 260 17.69 42.35 4.68
C SER A 260 18.58 41.13 4.91
N ALA A 261 19.89 41.38 4.80
CA ALA A 261 20.98 40.97 5.68
C ALA A 261 20.91 39.66 6.49
N GLY A 262 21.74 38.69 6.08
CA GLY A 262 22.92 38.23 6.84
C GLY A 262 22.75 37.45 8.16
N THR A 263 23.09 36.15 8.14
CA THR A 263 23.57 35.43 9.33
C THR A 263 24.55 34.31 8.93
N PRO A 264 25.66 34.07 9.68
CA PRO A 264 26.78 33.26 9.22
C PRO A 264 26.62 31.75 9.47
N SER A 265 27.16 30.98 8.54
CA SER A 265 27.23 29.52 8.55
C SER A 265 28.24 28.98 9.56
N SER A 266 27.83 28.03 10.40
CA SER A 266 28.76 27.18 11.16
C SER A 266 28.78 25.76 10.60
N SER A 267 29.85 25.42 9.87
CA SER A 267 30.10 24.10 9.34
C SER A 267 30.69 23.16 10.42
N PHE A 268 29.88 22.24 10.95
CA PHE A 268 30.39 21.09 11.71
C PHE A 268 30.59 19.90 10.78
N ARG A 269 31.86 19.58 10.47
CA ARG A 269 32.29 18.34 9.81
C ARG A 269 32.12 17.18 10.79
N SER A 270 31.16 16.29 10.55
CA SER A 270 31.09 15.01 11.25
C SER A 270 31.85 13.94 10.46
N HIS A 271 32.77 13.25 11.15
CA HIS A 271 33.60 12.20 10.57
C HIS A 271 32.78 10.94 10.27
N LYS A 272 32.85 10.52 9.01
CA LYS A 272 32.29 9.30 8.45
C LYS A 272 32.98 8.07 9.05
N ARG A 273 32.34 7.41 10.02
CA ARG A 273 32.82 6.16 10.62
C ARG A 273 32.35 4.99 9.76
N SER A 274 33.23 4.53 8.87
CA SER A 274 33.05 3.36 8.00
C SER A 274 32.88 2.09 8.84
N LYS A 275 31.66 1.57 8.96
CA LYS A 275 31.39 0.22 9.47
C LYS A 275 31.55 -0.78 8.33
N ARG A 276 32.47 -1.72 8.51
CA ARG A 276 32.65 -2.90 7.65
C ARG A 276 31.39 -3.75 7.73
N SER A 277 30.78 -4.04 6.59
CA SER A 277 29.71 -5.02 6.46
C SER A 277 30.29 -6.42 6.62
N ILE A 278 29.75 -7.17 7.57
CA ILE A 278 29.90 -8.62 7.67
C ILE A 278 28.86 -9.26 6.74
N ASP A 279 29.30 -10.27 6.02
CA ASP A 279 28.57 -10.97 4.96
C ASP A 279 27.22 -11.56 5.39
N GLY A 280 26.21 -11.36 4.54
CA GLY A 280 25.60 -12.53 3.89
C GLY A 280 24.18 -12.94 4.28
N LEU A 281 23.50 -12.26 5.21
CA LEU A 281 22.07 -12.43 5.46
C LEU A 281 21.53 -11.11 6.00
N GLY A 282 21.23 -10.19 5.08
CA GLY A 282 20.44 -8.99 5.37
C GLY A 282 19.03 -9.41 5.78
N VAL A 283 18.88 -9.86 7.03
CA VAL A 283 17.65 -9.64 7.79
C VAL A 283 17.39 -8.15 7.64
N MET A 284 16.20 -7.79 7.15
CA MET A 284 15.74 -6.41 6.97
C MET A 284 15.54 -5.73 8.33
N ASP A 285 16.58 -5.73 9.16
CA ASP A 285 16.73 -4.82 10.26
C ASP A 285 16.84 -3.44 9.63
N ASN A 286 15.85 -2.61 9.89
CA ASN A 286 15.71 -1.22 9.47
C ASN A 286 15.04 -1.00 8.11
N ILE A 287 13.73 -1.25 8.08
CA ILE A 287 12.85 -0.10 7.81
C ILE A 287 12.99 0.85 9.02
N ASP A 288 14.13 1.54 9.10
CA ASP A 288 14.22 2.77 9.86
C ASP A 288 13.28 3.70 9.10
N ALA A 289 12.00 3.67 9.47
CA ALA A 289 11.02 4.63 9.04
C ALA A 289 11.61 5.97 9.48
N LYS A 290 12.35 6.63 8.57
CA LYS A 290 12.92 7.94 8.82
C LYS A 290 11.77 8.78 9.39
N PRO A 291 11.96 9.52 10.49
CA PRO A 291 10.92 10.28 11.18
C PRO A 291 10.33 11.46 10.36
N GLY A 292 10.23 11.33 9.03
CA GLY A 292 9.45 12.13 8.10
C GLY A 292 8.61 11.28 7.14
N SER A 293 8.32 10.01 7.49
CA SER A 293 7.41 9.14 6.75
C SER A 293 6.00 9.74 6.71
N GLY A 294 5.32 9.55 5.59
CA GLY A 294 4.08 10.24 5.23
C GLY A 294 3.11 10.57 6.36
N ASN A 295 2.63 11.83 6.39
CA ASN A 295 1.67 12.31 7.38
C ASN A 295 0.26 11.69 7.24
N TYR A 296 0.03 10.91 6.18
CA TYR A 296 -1.25 10.27 5.89
C TYR A 296 -1.12 8.75 5.93
N LEU A 297 -2.13 8.09 6.48
CA LEU A 297 -2.26 6.65 6.55
C LEU A 297 -3.40 6.19 5.64
N MET A 298 -3.10 5.24 4.77
CA MET A 298 -4.05 4.61 3.85
C MET A 298 -4.17 3.11 4.15
N ILE A 299 -5.18 2.46 3.57
CA ILE A 299 -5.35 1.01 3.65
C ILE A 299 -4.17 0.30 2.96
N GLY A 300 -3.52 -0.59 3.70
CA GLY A 300 -2.38 -1.38 3.22
C GLY A 300 -2.77 -2.62 2.42
N PRO A 301 -1.85 -3.17 1.60
CA PRO A 301 -2.08 -4.38 0.80
C PRO A 301 -2.52 -5.57 1.63
N ARG A 302 -1.97 -5.74 2.84
CA ARG A 302 -2.32 -6.85 3.72
C ARG A 302 -3.78 -6.84 4.13
N THR A 303 -4.33 -5.64 4.36
CA THR A 303 -5.73 -5.46 4.76
C THR A 303 -6.68 -5.94 3.68
N TYR A 304 -6.41 -5.66 2.40
CA TYR A 304 -7.21 -6.20 1.30
C TYR A 304 -7.15 -7.74 1.24
N MET A 305 -5.99 -8.33 1.51
CA MET A 305 -5.81 -9.78 1.39
C MET A 305 -6.39 -10.55 2.58
N GLU A 306 -6.30 -10.02 3.81
CA GLU A 306 -6.72 -10.71 5.04
C GLU A 306 -8.08 -10.28 5.59
N LEU A 307 -8.52 -9.06 5.30
CA LEU A 307 -9.77 -8.47 5.84
C LEU A 307 -10.77 -8.01 4.76
N PRO A 308 -10.95 -8.72 3.62
CA PRO A 308 -11.87 -8.26 2.58
C PRO A 308 -13.33 -8.17 3.05
N ASP A 309 -13.76 -9.10 3.92
CA ASP A 309 -15.12 -9.11 4.47
C ASP A 309 -15.35 -7.88 5.37
N ALA A 310 -14.38 -7.56 6.24
CA ALA A 310 -14.49 -6.39 7.11
C ALA A 310 -14.54 -5.08 6.31
N LEU A 311 -13.78 -4.96 5.23
CA LEU A 311 -13.85 -3.79 4.35
C LEU A 311 -15.21 -3.70 3.63
N THR A 312 -15.79 -4.85 3.26
CA THR A 312 -17.15 -4.91 2.70
C THR A 312 -18.18 -4.45 3.73
N ASP A 313 -18.03 -4.88 5.00
CA ASP A 313 -18.90 -4.45 6.10
C ASP A 313 -18.79 -2.94 6.38
N PHE A 314 -17.64 -2.32 6.11
CA PHE A 314 -17.46 -0.86 6.17
C PHE A 314 -18.03 -0.12 4.95
N GLY A 315 -18.63 -0.83 3.99
CA GLY A 315 -19.24 -0.24 2.79
C GLY A 315 -18.33 -0.13 1.57
N LEU A 316 -17.11 -0.66 1.61
CA LEU A 316 -16.26 -0.72 0.42
C LEU A 316 -16.77 -1.85 -0.50
N GLY A 317 -17.44 -1.47 -1.59
CA GLY A 317 -18.06 -2.40 -2.53
C GLY A 317 -17.09 -3.41 -3.14
N ARG A 318 -17.58 -4.63 -3.45
CA ARG A 318 -16.76 -5.72 -4.01
C ARG A 318 -16.15 -5.36 -5.37
N GLU A 319 -16.82 -4.52 -6.15
CA GLU A 319 -16.37 -3.97 -7.42
C GLU A 319 -15.18 -3.00 -7.29
N ARG A 320 -14.95 -2.47 -6.09
CA ARG A 320 -13.78 -1.65 -5.76
C ARG A 320 -12.69 -2.44 -5.07
N MET A 321 -12.95 -3.66 -4.64
CA MET A 321 -11.90 -4.52 -4.09
C MET A 321 -10.88 -4.85 -5.17
N PRO A 322 -9.58 -4.84 -4.83
CA PRO A 322 -8.58 -5.30 -5.76
C PRO A 322 -8.77 -6.78 -6.07
N GLN A 323 -8.70 -7.12 -7.35
CA GLN A 323 -8.80 -8.50 -7.80
C GLN A 323 -7.59 -9.29 -7.29
N PHE A 324 -7.86 -10.45 -6.70
CA PHE A 324 -6.81 -11.36 -6.28
C PHE A 324 -6.31 -12.18 -7.46
N ILE A 325 -5.00 -12.18 -7.67
CA ILE A 325 -4.37 -13.08 -8.64
C ILE A 325 -4.04 -14.37 -7.87
N LEU A 326 -4.74 -15.45 -8.22
CA LEU A 326 -4.49 -16.78 -7.66
C LEU A 326 -3.42 -17.49 -8.50
N HIS A 327 -2.32 -17.91 -7.85
CA HIS A 327 -1.29 -18.72 -8.50
C HIS A 327 -1.72 -20.18 -8.51
N GLY A 328 -2.08 -20.70 -9.69
CA GLY A 328 -2.33 -22.12 -9.91
C GLY A 328 -1.04 -22.90 -10.17
N SER A 329 -1.02 -24.19 -9.79
CA SER A 329 -0.01 -25.12 -10.30
C SER A 329 -0.39 -25.47 -11.74
N GLY A 330 0.16 -24.72 -12.71
CA GLY A 330 0.12 -25.10 -14.12
C GLY A 330 0.88 -26.40 -14.40
#